data_AF-A0A7S2J9B5-F1
#
_entry.id   AF-A0A7S2J9B5-F1
#
_cell.length_a   1.000
_cell.length_b   1.000
_cell.length_c   1.000
_cell.angle_alpha   90.00
_cell.angle_beta   90.00
_cell.angle_gamma   90.00
#
_symmetry.space_group_name_H-M   'P 1'
#
loop_
_entity.id
_entity.type
_entity.pdbx_description
1 polymer ?
#
loop_
_entity_poly.entity_id
_entity_poly.type
_entity_poly.pdbx_seq_one_letter_code
_entity_poly.pdbx_strand_id
1 'polypeptide(L)'
;SDDDASEAAQPLQLTLGACSLHTRGTMLRSSVAFALVATVSARSAVREGVDYHLPTTKVPVNDARCCWSKWGDKSSCGDYPASATGGRCSTDWTKKCSSTGDCPTTPTPSPSPSPPKPGPPTPSPTPPGPPLPPGQLLNELIAVLNSSNYDNVFQYQTPTGGWLPSTLYTWKDMITGVKIMATQGIGNQSLYIGEGSNFKYGLVNLAAFLGQSMKETIMYNACDENNWSDPAEAQKVGGDAYPASASCGQGSQSYQDYKCSATDDAIAGGKMSCDYDADMEMRAHTQAEWYGAPPKMFCGPKSKLPKAPKWNYGGPWCPPKGGYGYKTPFPANVSLDHVYFPYVSKGGSCRDYDPIKAGGWEMCGSHGCSNPPAPIFHQEGRTDTEGCCWWGRGVIQTTGICNFGKLNYYMGARGHAEGRTVLFPEINFCKNPEAICQPESPPQLKWIAGFFYWLNSVQSYVDKDGWVYMDKLKNWTDAGMHIEDTSYIDACSGIVNRGCYNPPCGGNPMDGGKERAANFATVLKAMKLI
;
A
#
# COMPACT_ATOMS: atom_id res chain seq x y z
N SER A 1 72.20 -36.18 6.96
CA SER A 1 71.42 -35.98 8.19
C SER A 1 70.00 -35.65 7.79
N ASP A 2 69.15 -36.63 7.51
CA ASP A 2 68.97 -37.95 8.18
C ASP A 2 68.63 -37.72 9.67
N ASP A 3 67.61 -38.30 10.34
CA ASP A 3 66.43 -39.15 10.01
C ASP A 3 65.58 -39.26 11.32
N ASP A 4 64.28 -39.60 11.42
CA ASP A 4 63.20 -39.94 10.46
C ASP A 4 61.77 -39.70 11.09
N ALA A 5 60.72 -40.14 10.39
CA ALA A 5 59.46 -40.81 10.80
C ALA A 5 59.29 -41.42 12.24
N SER A 6 58.10 -41.88 12.70
CA SER A 6 56.72 -41.94 12.17
C SER A 6 55.65 -42.18 13.29
N GLU A 7 54.37 -42.12 12.88
CA GLU A 7 53.25 -43.03 13.24
C GLU A 7 52.67 -43.23 14.68
N ALA A 8 51.36 -42.93 14.74
CA ALA A 8 50.26 -43.87 15.04
C ALA A 8 49.66 -44.06 16.47
N ALA A 9 48.40 -44.52 16.43
CA ALA A 9 47.55 -45.14 17.47
C ALA A 9 46.78 -44.25 18.49
N GLN A 10 45.46 -44.16 18.25
CA GLN A 10 44.40 -44.18 19.28
C GLN A 10 44.18 -45.64 19.75
N PRO A 11 43.19 -46.04 20.60
CA PRO A 11 42.20 -45.30 21.41
C PRO A 11 42.03 -45.81 22.88
N LEU A 12 41.10 -45.20 23.66
CA LEU A 12 40.13 -45.78 24.64
C LEU A 12 39.61 -44.64 25.55
N GLN A 13 38.33 -44.25 25.51
CA GLN A 13 37.16 -44.77 26.24
C GLN A 13 37.03 -44.42 27.75
N LEU A 14 35.95 -43.70 28.02
CA LEU A 14 35.08 -43.69 29.23
C LEU A 14 35.71 -43.71 30.64
N THR A 15 35.34 -42.71 31.45
CA THR A 15 34.32 -42.92 32.50
C THR A 15 33.72 -41.61 33.00
N LEU A 16 32.46 -41.67 33.47
CA LEU A 16 31.80 -40.55 34.15
C LEU A 16 32.20 -40.47 35.63
N GLY A 17 32.25 -39.25 36.18
CA GLY A 17 32.29 -38.98 37.61
C GLY A 17 31.61 -37.65 37.91
N ALA A 18 30.54 -37.67 38.71
CA ALA A 18 29.73 -36.49 39.03
C ALA A 18 29.80 -36.14 40.53
N CYS A 19 29.51 -34.86 40.84
CA CYS A 19 29.52 -34.25 42.18
C CYS A 19 30.92 -34.13 42.85
N SER A 20 31.19 -33.14 43.71
CA SER A 20 30.27 -32.23 44.41
C SER A 20 30.80 -30.79 44.54
N LEU A 21 29.92 -29.90 44.99
CA LEU A 21 30.16 -28.46 45.18
C LEU A 21 31.33 -28.17 46.13
N HIS A 22 32.12 -27.13 45.82
CA HIS A 22 32.57 -26.16 46.82
C HIS A 22 32.59 -24.74 46.26
N THR A 23 32.02 -23.81 47.04
CA THR A 23 31.83 -22.40 46.68
C THR A 23 33.13 -21.60 46.71
N ARG A 24 33.35 -20.77 45.69
CA ARG A 24 33.97 -19.44 45.81
C ARG A 24 33.53 -18.57 44.63
N GLY A 25 33.11 -17.35 44.92
CA GLY A 25 32.44 -16.47 43.96
C GLY A 25 33.40 -15.64 43.11
N THR A 26 32.98 -15.37 41.87
CA THR A 26 33.56 -14.35 40.99
C THR A 26 32.41 -13.55 40.39
N MET A 27 32.48 -12.22 40.40
CA MET A 27 31.43 -11.36 39.86
C MET A 27 31.25 -11.59 38.35
N LEU A 28 30.05 -11.97 37.92
CA LEU A 28 29.64 -11.89 36.52
C LEU A 28 28.73 -10.68 36.32
N ARG A 29 29.16 -9.72 35.50
CA ARG A 29 28.26 -8.69 34.94
C ARG A 29 27.43 -9.33 33.84
N SER A 30 26.25 -9.85 34.18
CA SER A 30 25.25 -10.26 33.19
C SER A 30 24.56 -9.04 32.57
N SER A 31 25.13 -8.51 31.48
CA SER A 31 24.39 -7.66 30.56
C SER A 31 23.48 -8.54 29.70
N VAL A 32 22.26 -8.78 30.16
CA VAL A 32 21.23 -9.47 29.37
C VAL A 32 20.77 -8.52 28.26
N ALA A 33 21.33 -8.69 27.06
CA ALA A 33 20.85 -8.01 25.87
C ALA A 33 19.54 -8.67 25.41
N PHE A 34 18.41 -8.16 25.91
CA PHE A 34 17.10 -8.44 25.31
C PHE A 34 17.06 -7.84 23.90
N ALA A 35 17.42 -8.65 22.91
CA ALA A 35 17.13 -8.35 21.51
C ALA A 35 15.60 -8.46 21.32
N LEU A 36 14.90 -7.35 21.51
CA LEU A 36 13.49 -7.23 21.20
C LEU A 36 13.34 -7.26 19.67
N VAL A 37 13.21 -8.47 19.10
CA VAL A 37 12.88 -8.65 17.70
C VAL A 37 11.45 -8.15 17.50
N ALA A 38 11.32 -6.88 17.12
CA ALA A 38 10.06 -6.35 16.64
C ALA A 38 9.71 -7.10 15.35
N THR A 39 8.73 -8.01 15.43
CA THR A 39 8.17 -8.70 14.28
C THR A 39 7.36 -7.72 13.44
N VAL A 40 8.06 -6.94 12.61
CA VAL A 40 7.44 -6.21 11.51
C VAL A 40 6.89 -7.26 10.56
N SER A 41 5.57 -7.35 10.45
CA SER A 41 4.93 -8.26 9.49
C SER A 41 5.15 -7.74 8.07
N ALA A 42 6.22 -8.18 7.43
CA ALA A 42 6.48 -7.91 6.01
C ALA A 42 5.46 -8.66 5.15
N ARG A 43 4.55 -7.92 4.50
CA ARG A 43 3.65 -8.43 3.44
C ARG A 43 3.42 -7.34 2.41
N SER A 44 3.76 -7.63 1.16
CA SER A 44 3.58 -6.72 0.03
C SER A 44 2.09 -6.41 -0.20
N ALA A 45 1.77 -5.15 -0.50
CA ALA A 45 0.49 -4.79 -1.06
C ALA A 45 0.37 -5.40 -2.47
N VAL A 46 -0.41 -6.48 -2.60
CA VAL A 46 -0.63 -7.19 -3.87
C VAL A 46 -1.46 -6.33 -4.80
N ARG A 47 -0.79 -5.52 -5.61
CA ARG A 47 -1.40 -4.65 -6.62
C ARG A 47 -1.70 -5.44 -7.88
N GLU A 48 -2.78 -6.21 -7.83
CA GLU A 48 -3.44 -6.68 -9.05
C GLU A 48 -3.91 -5.45 -9.86
N GLY A 49 -3.30 -5.25 -11.03
CA GLY A 49 -3.82 -4.29 -12.01
C GLY A 49 -5.19 -4.77 -12.46
N VAL A 50 -6.19 -3.90 -12.33
CA VAL A 50 -7.58 -4.22 -12.68
C VAL A 50 -7.71 -4.51 -14.17
N ASP A 51 -7.99 -5.75 -14.57
CA ASP A 51 -8.46 -6.05 -15.92
C ASP A 51 -9.22 -7.39 -16.06
N TYR A 52 -9.91 -7.49 -17.20
CA TYR A 52 -10.57 -8.65 -17.83
C TYR A 52 -11.97 -9.05 -17.34
N HIS A 53 -12.95 -8.53 -18.10
CA HIS A 53 -14.23 -9.20 -18.34
C HIS A 53 -14.01 -10.67 -18.73
N LEU A 54 -14.69 -11.59 -18.02
CA LEU A 54 -15.01 -12.92 -18.53
C LEU A 54 -16.53 -13.02 -18.76
N PRO A 55 -16.98 -13.60 -19.89
CA PRO A 55 -18.39 -13.56 -20.29
C PRO A 55 -19.21 -14.61 -19.53
N THR A 56 -20.07 -14.18 -18.61
CA THR A 56 -21.05 -15.07 -17.98
C THR A 56 -22.33 -15.16 -18.82
N THR A 57 -22.61 -16.36 -19.32
CA THR A 57 -23.90 -16.72 -19.93
C THR A 57 -25.05 -16.51 -18.93
N LYS A 58 -26.17 -15.97 -19.40
CA LYS A 58 -27.37 -15.75 -18.57
C LYS A 58 -28.06 -17.08 -18.23
N VAL A 59 -28.38 -17.28 -16.96
CA VAL A 59 -29.41 -18.23 -16.48
C VAL A 59 -30.32 -17.49 -15.48
N PRO A 60 -31.65 -17.70 -15.45
CA PRO A 60 -32.57 -16.75 -14.81
C PRO A 60 -32.78 -16.94 -13.30
N VAL A 61 -33.23 -15.87 -12.65
CA VAL A 61 -33.66 -15.79 -11.25
C VAL A 61 -35.00 -16.53 -11.02
N ASN A 62 -35.16 -17.21 -9.87
CA ASN A 62 -36.40 -17.21 -9.06
C ASN A 62 -36.32 -18.14 -7.82
N ASP A 63 -36.14 -17.57 -6.62
CA ASP A 63 -37.05 -17.83 -5.47
C ASP A 63 -36.91 -16.68 -4.44
N ALA A 64 -38.00 -16.28 -3.79
CA ALA A 64 -38.11 -15.05 -3.00
C ALA A 64 -38.34 -15.29 -1.49
N ARG A 65 -38.02 -16.50 -1.01
CA ARG A 65 -38.29 -16.95 0.36
C ARG A 65 -36.98 -17.24 1.07
N CYS A 66 -36.75 -16.62 2.22
CA CYS A 66 -35.62 -16.98 3.08
C CYS A 66 -36.00 -16.96 4.56
N CYS A 67 -35.26 -17.72 5.36
CA CYS A 67 -35.26 -17.65 6.81
C CYS A 67 -34.00 -16.92 7.27
N TRP A 68 -34.13 -15.69 7.79
CA TRP A 68 -33.01 -14.79 8.07
C TRP A 68 -32.67 -14.64 9.55
N SER A 69 -31.38 -14.70 9.89
CA SER A 69 -30.85 -14.30 11.19
C SER A 69 -29.48 -13.62 11.04
N LYS A 70 -28.96 -12.99 12.11
CA LYS A 70 -27.81 -12.05 12.13
C LYS A 70 -26.44 -12.61 11.68
N TRP A 71 -26.37 -13.79 11.04
CA TRP A 71 -25.13 -14.50 10.71
C TRP A 71 -25.18 -15.26 9.35
N GLY A 72 -25.96 -14.78 8.37
CA GLY A 72 -26.01 -15.30 6.98
C GLY A 72 -25.42 -14.32 5.97
N ASP A 73 -25.02 -14.80 4.78
CA ASP A 73 -24.35 -14.03 3.72
C ASP A 73 -25.25 -13.72 2.50
N LYS A 74 -24.66 -13.06 1.48
CA LYS A 74 -25.37 -12.34 0.41
C LYS A 74 -26.21 -13.25 -0.51
N SER A 75 -27.54 -13.18 -0.41
CA SER A 75 -28.42 -12.84 -1.55
C SER A 75 -29.92 -12.69 -1.19
N SER A 76 -30.58 -11.73 -1.86
CA SER A 76 -32.03 -11.71 -2.19
C SER A 76 -33.10 -11.17 -1.22
N CYS A 77 -32.88 -10.82 0.05
CA CYS A 77 -33.96 -10.26 0.92
C CYS A 77 -33.49 -9.09 1.81
N GLY A 78 -34.00 -7.87 1.55
CA GLY A 78 -33.37 -6.61 1.98
C GLY A 78 -33.89 -5.90 3.23
N ASP A 79 -34.95 -6.38 3.89
CA ASP A 79 -35.73 -5.57 4.85
C ASP A 79 -35.82 -6.15 6.29
N TYR A 80 -34.74 -6.70 6.85
CA TYR A 80 -34.78 -7.26 8.22
C TYR A 80 -35.02 -6.16 9.29
N PRO A 81 -36.09 -6.25 10.12
CA PRO A 81 -36.41 -5.19 11.07
C PRO A 81 -35.36 -5.04 12.18
N ALA A 82 -34.96 -3.81 12.47
CA ALA A 82 -33.95 -3.49 13.49
C ALA A 82 -34.29 -3.97 14.92
N SER A 83 -35.56 -4.26 15.21
CA SER A 83 -36.03 -4.80 16.49
C SER A 83 -36.11 -6.34 16.55
N ALA A 84 -35.84 -7.05 15.45
CA ALA A 84 -35.99 -8.50 15.37
C ALA A 84 -34.75 -9.28 15.87
N THR A 85 -35.01 -10.44 16.49
CA THR A 85 -33.97 -11.34 17.02
C THR A 85 -34.22 -12.80 16.63
N GLY A 86 -33.18 -13.46 16.09
CA GLY A 86 -33.24 -14.83 15.58
C GLY A 86 -33.90 -14.97 14.20
N GLY A 87 -34.06 -16.22 13.73
CA GLY A 87 -34.65 -16.57 12.43
C GLY A 87 -36.03 -15.94 12.19
N ARG A 88 -36.22 -15.22 11.07
CA ARG A 88 -37.52 -14.70 10.59
C ARG A 88 -37.71 -14.89 9.09
N CYS A 89 -38.95 -15.07 8.65
CA CYS A 89 -39.28 -15.24 7.24
C CYS A 89 -39.35 -13.90 6.49
N SER A 90 -38.73 -13.83 5.31
CA SER A 90 -38.79 -12.64 4.43
C SER A 90 -40.21 -12.29 3.96
N THR A 91 -41.12 -13.28 3.92
CA THR A 91 -42.54 -13.11 3.55
C THR A 91 -43.46 -12.76 4.72
N ASP A 92 -42.97 -12.88 5.97
CA ASP A 92 -43.69 -12.52 7.19
C ASP A 92 -42.69 -12.37 8.38
N TRP A 93 -42.35 -11.14 8.71
CA TRP A 93 -41.41 -10.83 9.79
C TRP A 93 -41.92 -11.17 11.21
N THR A 94 -43.20 -11.51 11.38
CA THR A 94 -43.73 -11.99 12.67
C THR A 94 -43.41 -13.47 12.88
N LYS A 95 -43.25 -14.25 11.80
CA LYS A 95 -43.03 -15.69 11.85
C LYS A 95 -41.57 -16.04 12.11
N LYS A 96 -41.34 -16.83 13.16
CA LYS A 96 -40.04 -17.47 13.43
C LYS A 96 -39.82 -18.66 12.50
N CYS A 97 -38.55 -18.90 12.17
CA CYS A 97 -38.14 -20.03 11.33
C CYS A 97 -36.76 -20.54 11.77
N SER A 98 -36.47 -21.77 11.35
CA SER A 98 -35.19 -22.48 11.48
C SER A 98 -34.61 -22.88 10.12
N SER A 99 -35.46 -22.97 9.09
CA SER A 99 -35.10 -23.23 7.70
C SER A 99 -36.01 -22.45 6.75
N THR A 100 -35.62 -22.30 5.48
CA THR A 100 -36.45 -21.65 4.45
C THR A 100 -37.79 -22.38 4.21
N GLY A 101 -37.85 -23.69 4.45
CA GLY A 101 -39.07 -24.49 4.32
C GLY A 101 -40.16 -24.13 5.34
N ASP A 102 -39.81 -23.42 6.42
CA ASP A 102 -40.76 -22.98 7.44
C ASP A 102 -41.58 -21.75 6.99
N CYS A 103 -41.19 -21.10 5.88
CA CYS A 103 -41.70 -19.80 5.48
C CYS A 103 -42.89 -19.89 4.48
N PRO A 104 -43.98 -19.14 4.71
CA PRO A 104 -45.19 -19.23 3.91
C PRO A 104 -44.96 -18.72 2.48
N THR A 105 -45.67 -19.33 1.55
CA THR A 105 -45.46 -19.18 0.11
C THR A 105 -46.08 -17.91 -0.50
N THR A 106 -46.95 -17.24 0.26
CA THR A 106 -47.79 -16.10 -0.14
C THR A 106 -47.69 -15.01 0.93
N PRO A 107 -47.46 -13.73 0.57
CA PRO A 107 -47.46 -12.64 1.54
C PRO A 107 -48.86 -12.45 2.14
N THR A 108 -48.95 -12.35 3.46
CA THR A 108 -50.23 -12.05 4.15
C THR A 108 -50.42 -10.53 4.23
N PRO A 109 -51.61 -9.98 3.92
CA PRO A 109 -51.86 -8.56 4.01
C PRO A 109 -51.75 -8.08 5.48
N SER A 110 -50.96 -7.02 5.70
CA SER A 110 -50.76 -6.44 7.03
C SER A 110 -52.05 -5.79 7.57
N PRO A 111 -52.40 -5.96 8.86
CA PRO A 111 -53.52 -5.24 9.46
C PRO A 111 -53.24 -3.74 9.57
N SER A 112 -54.22 -2.93 9.17
CA SER A 112 -54.10 -1.46 9.19
C SER A 112 -53.95 -0.91 10.63
N PRO A 113 -52.95 -0.06 10.92
CA PRO A 113 -52.81 0.56 12.24
C PRO A 113 -53.95 1.55 12.53
N SER A 114 -54.46 1.53 13.76
CA SER A 114 -55.38 2.58 14.23
C SER A 114 -54.66 3.92 14.46
N PRO A 115 -55.34 5.08 14.37
CA PRO A 115 -54.67 6.38 14.37
C PRO A 115 -53.98 6.71 15.71
N PRO A 116 -52.75 7.28 15.70
CA PRO A 116 -52.12 7.78 16.91
C PRO A 116 -52.76 9.09 17.39
N LYS A 117 -52.79 9.29 18.70
CA LYS A 117 -53.18 10.55 19.34
C LYS A 117 -52.12 11.65 19.05
N PRO A 118 -52.50 12.92 18.78
CA PRO A 118 -51.53 13.96 18.44
C PRO A 118 -50.53 14.23 19.57
N GLY A 119 -49.24 14.14 19.25
CA GLY A 119 -48.15 14.70 20.05
C GLY A 119 -47.83 16.15 19.64
N PRO A 120 -47.01 16.89 20.40
CA PRO A 120 -46.58 18.24 20.03
C PRO A 120 -45.81 18.23 18.70
N PRO A 121 -45.89 19.31 17.90
CA PRO A 121 -45.20 19.38 16.62
C PRO A 121 -43.68 19.40 16.81
N THR A 122 -43.00 18.36 16.30
CA THR A 122 -41.56 18.40 16.02
C THR A 122 -41.29 19.55 15.04
N PRO A 123 -40.27 20.41 15.26
CA PRO A 123 -39.94 21.45 14.31
C PRO A 123 -39.60 20.83 12.95
N SER A 124 -40.25 21.32 11.89
CA SER A 124 -39.95 20.90 10.53
C SER A 124 -38.46 21.15 10.23
N PRO A 125 -37.74 20.22 9.59
CA PRO A 125 -36.36 20.47 9.20
C PRO A 125 -36.31 21.71 8.29
N THR A 126 -35.42 22.64 8.63
CA THR A 126 -35.18 23.84 7.83
C THR A 126 -34.80 23.43 6.41
N PRO A 127 -35.34 24.06 5.35
CA PRO A 127 -34.92 23.77 3.99
C PRO A 127 -33.39 23.87 3.87
N PRO A 128 -32.71 22.96 3.15
CA PRO A 128 -31.28 23.06 2.91
C PRO A 128 -30.94 24.44 2.33
N GLY A 129 -29.91 25.07 2.90
CA GLY A 129 -29.39 26.33 2.36
C GLY A 129 -28.96 26.16 0.90
N PRO A 130 -28.92 27.26 0.11
CA PRO A 130 -28.47 27.18 -1.28
C PRO A 130 -27.06 26.56 -1.36
N PRO A 131 -26.77 25.75 -2.39
CA PRO A 131 -25.44 25.15 -2.59
C PRO A 131 -24.34 26.20 -2.58
N LEU A 132 -23.21 25.89 -1.93
CA LEU A 132 -22.02 26.74 -1.98
C LEU A 132 -21.38 26.63 -3.38
N PRO A 133 -20.91 27.74 -3.97
CA PRO A 133 -20.02 27.70 -5.12
C PRO A 133 -18.77 26.85 -4.81
N PRO A 134 -18.23 26.05 -5.75
CA PRO A 134 -17.11 25.14 -5.50
C PRO A 134 -15.88 25.81 -4.86
N GLY A 135 -15.59 27.07 -5.19
CA GLY A 135 -14.50 27.83 -4.58
C GLY A 135 -14.74 28.17 -3.09
N GLN A 136 -15.98 28.40 -2.68
CA GLN A 136 -16.31 28.60 -1.25
C GLN A 136 -16.23 27.29 -0.48
N LEU A 137 -16.75 26.20 -1.06
CA LEU A 137 -16.65 24.85 -0.49
C LEU A 137 -15.19 24.41 -0.26
N LEU A 138 -14.32 24.70 -1.23
CA LEU A 138 -12.87 24.47 -1.09
C LEU A 138 -12.26 25.34 0.01
N ASN A 139 -12.66 26.61 0.13
CA ASN A 139 -12.12 27.50 1.16
C ASN A 139 -12.43 27.00 2.59
N GLU A 140 -13.65 26.50 2.84
CA GLU A 140 -14.02 25.88 4.12
C GLU A 140 -13.19 24.63 4.41
N LEU A 141 -13.04 23.72 3.43
CA LEU A 141 -12.20 22.54 3.54
C LEU A 141 -10.74 22.90 3.87
N ILE A 142 -10.17 23.87 3.16
CA ILE A 142 -8.79 24.34 3.39
C ILE A 142 -8.65 25.05 4.75
N ALA A 143 -9.68 25.75 5.24
CA ALA A 143 -9.68 26.36 6.57
C ALA A 143 -9.60 25.30 7.69
N VAL A 144 -10.28 24.17 7.53
CA VAL A 144 -10.12 23.02 8.45
C VAL A 144 -8.70 22.44 8.35
N LEU A 145 -8.17 22.19 7.15
CA LEU A 145 -6.81 21.65 7.01
C LEU A 145 -5.73 22.57 7.62
N ASN A 146 -5.87 23.89 7.49
CA ASN A 146 -4.95 24.86 8.09
C ASN A 146 -5.07 24.95 9.63
N SER A 147 -6.22 24.58 10.21
CA SER A 147 -6.49 24.65 11.66
C SER A 147 -6.51 23.27 12.35
N SER A 148 -6.09 22.23 11.62
CA SER A 148 -5.96 20.85 12.08
C SER A 148 -4.76 20.67 13.02
N ASN A 149 -4.88 19.78 14.00
CA ASN A 149 -3.77 19.36 14.86
C ASN A 149 -3.06 18.14 14.23
N TYR A 150 -2.11 18.38 13.33
CA TYR A 150 -1.50 17.35 12.48
C TYR A 150 -0.16 16.80 12.99
N ASP A 151 0.35 17.25 14.14
CA ASP A 151 1.68 16.92 14.69
C ASP A 151 1.95 15.41 14.81
N ASN A 152 0.90 14.61 15.02
CA ASN A 152 0.96 13.16 15.16
C ASN A 152 0.31 12.37 14.00
N VAL A 153 0.09 13.01 12.85
CA VAL A 153 -0.53 12.36 11.69
C VAL A 153 0.53 11.77 10.75
N PHE A 154 1.40 12.59 10.18
CA PHE A 154 2.44 12.10 9.26
C PHE A 154 3.71 11.76 10.04
N GLN A 155 3.72 10.60 10.69
CA GLN A 155 4.86 10.08 11.44
C GLN A 155 5.42 8.80 10.81
N TYR A 156 6.69 8.54 11.07
CA TYR A 156 7.40 7.32 10.68
C TYR A 156 8.05 6.63 11.87
N GLN A 157 8.16 5.30 11.79
CA GLN A 157 8.80 4.51 12.82
C GLN A 157 10.32 4.60 12.67
N THR A 158 11.01 5.00 13.73
CA THR A 158 12.47 5.12 13.72
C THR A 158 13.14 3.76 13.83
N PRO A 159 14.43 3.64 13.45
CA PRO A 159 15.21 2.41 13.56
C PRO A 159 15.46 1.91 15.00
N THR A 160 14.95 2.63 16.00
CA THR A 160 15.01 2.30 17.44
C THR A 160 13.62 2.07 18.05
N GLY A 161 12.56 2.04 17.23
CA GLY A 161 11.18 1.79 17.65
C GLY A 161 10.41 3.02 18.15
N GLY A 162 11.01 4.21 18.07
CA GLY A 162 10.30 5.48 18.32
C GLY A 162 9.49 5.94 17.12
N TRP A 163 8.85 7.10 17.24
CA TRP A 163 8.15 7.77 16.13
C TRP A 163 8.63 9.20 16.00
N LEU A 164 8.80 9.67 14.75
CA LEU A 164 9.17 11.05 14.42
C LEU A 164 8.29 11.57 13.28
N PRO A 165 8.08 12.89 13.13
CA PRO A 165 7.43 13.46 11.96
C PRO A 165 8.17 13.10 10.67
N SER A 166 7.43 12.80 9.60
CA SER A 166 7.99 12.50 8.28
C SER A 166 8.72 13.71 7.71
N THR A 167 9.92 13.49 7.18
CA THR A 167 10.70 14.52 6.47
C THR A 167 10.39 14.55 4.97
N LEU A 168 9.71 13.54 4.42
CA LEU A 168 9.34 13.45 3.01
C LEU A 168 7.90 13.87 2.70
N TYR A 169 6.99 13.70 3.66
CA TYR A 169 5.54 13.88 3.50
C TYR A 169 5.03 14.90 4.51
N THR A 170 4.92 16.16 4.08
CA THR A 170 4.47 17.25 4.94
C THR A 170 2.98 17.57 4.74
N TRP A 171 2.33 18.05 5.80
CA TRP A 171 0.94 18.53 5.75
C TRP A 171 0.77 19.72 4.79
N LYS A 172 1.80 20.57 4.66
CA LYS A 172 1.84 21.71 3.75
C LYS A 172 1.82 21.28 2.27
N ASP A 173 2.62 20.27 1.91
CA ASP A 173 2.69 19.77 0.53
C ASP A 173 1.42 18.99 0.16
N MET A 174 0.84 18.28 1.14
CA MET A 174 -0.48 17.65 1.02
C MET A 174 -1.58 18.68 0.73
N ILE A 175 -1.67 19.77 1.50
CA ILE A 175 -2.62 20.88 1.26
C ILE A 175 -2.41 21.50 -0.13
N THR A 176 -1.16 21.61 -0.59
CA THR A 176 -0.83 22.10 -1.93
C THR A 176 -1.35 21.15 -3.01
N GLY A 177 -1.17 19.84 -2.83
CA GLY A 177 -1.76 18.80 -3.68
C GLY A 177 -3.29 18.87 -3.72
N VAL A 178 -3.96 18.95 -2.56
CA VAL A 178 -5.42 19.08 -2.45
C VAL A 178 -5.93 20.29 -3.24
N LYS A 179 -5.29 21.46 -3.10
CA LYS A 179 -5.68 22.68 -3.84
C LYS A 179 -5.59 22.49 -5.35
N ILE A 180 -4.49 21.91 -5.85
CA ILE A 180 -4.30 21.66 -7.29
C ILE A 180 -5.33 20.65 -7.80
N MET A 181 -5.50 19.53 -7.10
CA MET A 181 -6.40 18.45 -7.50
C MET A 181 -7.89 18.82 -7.40
N ALA A 182 -8.26 19.78 -6.55
CA ALA A 182 -9.63 20.28 -6.46
C ALA A 182 -9.94 21.41 -7.46
N THR A 183 -8.93 22.20 -7.89
CA THR A 183 -9.14 23.37 -8.76
C THR A 183 -8.80 23.13 -10.23
N GLN A 184 -7.66 22.48 -10.50
CA GLN A 184 -7.19 22.18 -11.85
C GLN A 184 -7.58 20.75 -12.26
N GLY A 185 -7.54 19.82 -11.30
CA GLY A 185 -7.79 18.40 -11.57
C GLY A 185 -6.77 17.78 -12.52
N ILE A 186 -7.12 16.63 -13.09
CA ILE A 186 -6.34 15.93 -14.12
C ILE A 186 -7.30 15.35 -15.16
N GLY A 187 -7.15 15.78 -16.42
CA GLY A 187 -8.15 15.55 -17.44
C GLY A 187 -9.49 16.16 -17.03
N ASN A 188 -10.56 15.35 -17.03
CA ASN A 188 -11.91 15.78 -16.61
C ASN A 188 -12.23 15.43 -15.14
N GLN A 189 -11.26 14.95 -14.35
CA GLN A 189 -11.49 14.51 -12.97
C GLN A 189 -10.81 15.45 -11.96
N SER A 190 -11.54 15.78 -10.90
CA SER A 190 -11.06 16.57 -9.76
C SER A 190 -11.33 15.87 -8.45
N LEU A 191 -10.56 16.21 -7.41
CA LEU A 191 -10.76 15.72 -6.05
C LEU A 191 -12.14 16.16 -5.55
N TYR A 192 -12.95 15.20 -5.12
CA TYR A 192 -14.25 15.49 -4.54
C TYR A 192 -14.07 16.11 -3.15
N ILE A 193 -14.48 17.37 -3.05
CA ILE A 193 -14.38 18.24 -1.87
C ILE A 193 -15.71 18.40 -1.12
N GLY A 194 -16.75 17.65 -1.51
CA GLY A 194 -18.10 17.72 -0.97
C GLY A 194 -19.13 18.21 -1.99
N GLU A 195 -20.37 18.39 -1.54
CA GLU A 195 -21.48 18.89 -2.36
C GLU A 195 -22.47 19.72 -1.52
N GLY A 196 -23.27 20.57 -2.17
CA GLY A 196 -24.16 21.49 -1.47
C GLY A 196 -23.38 22.45 -0.58
N SER A 197 -23.60 22.40 0.73
CA SER A 197 -22.81 23.08 1.74
C SER A 197 -21.92 22.13 2.58
N ASN A 198 -21.92 20.83 2.28
CA ASN A 198 -21.30 19.81 3.12
C ASN A 198 -19.87 19.47 2.68
N PHE A 199 -18.92 20.34 3.07
CA PHE A 199 -17.47 20.09 2.86
C PHE A 199 -16.93 18.93 3.71
N LYS A 200 -17.68 18.42 4.70
CA LYS A 200 -17.24 17.28 5.52
C LYS A 200 -17.10 16.01 4.69
N TYR A 201 -17.93 15.79 3.67
CA TYR A 201 -17.74 14.65 2.75
C TYR A 201 -16.35 14.71 2.09
N GLY A 202 -15.89 15.91 1.68
CA GLY A 202 -14.55 16.11 1.12
C GLY A 202 -13.43 15.82 2.11
N LEU A 203 -13.61 16.24 3.38
CA LEU A 203 -12.66 15.92 4.44
C LEU A 203 -12.65 14.42 4.78
N VAL A 204 -13.78 13.72 4.79
CA VAL A 204 -13.86 12.26 4.99
C VAL A 204 -13.22 11.50 3.82
N ASN A 205 -13.43 11.95 2.57
CA ASN A 205 -12.75 11.43 1.38
C ASN A 205 -11.23 11.54 1.52
N LEU A 206 -10.76 12.72 1.91
CA LEU A 206 -9.33 13.00 2.12
C LEU A 206 -8.77 12.21 3.31
N ALA A 207 -9.50 12.09 4.42
CA ALA A 207 -9.07 11.30 5.57
C ALA A 207 -8.89 9.82 5.20
N ALA A 208 -9.79 9.26 4.39
CA ALA A 208 -9.67 7.88 3.92
C ALA A 208 -8.38 7.71 3.10
N PHE A 209 -8.12 8.59 2.12
CA PHE A 209 -6.89 8.61 1.34
C PHE A 209 -5.63 8.72 2.21
N LEU A 210 -5.62 9.65 3.16
CA LEU A 210 -4.50 9.85 4.07
C LEU A 210 -4.27 8.64 5.00
N GLY A 211 -5.34 7.97 5.45
CA GLY A 211 -5.26 6.73 6.23
C GLY A 211 -4.56 5.59 5.48
N GLN A 212 -4.81 5.49 4.16
CA GLN A 212 -4.09 4.56 3.28
C GLN A 212 -2.62 4.96 3.14
N SER A 213 -2.35 6.21 2.76
CA SER A 213 -0.99 6.76 2.60
C SER A 213 -0.11 6.58 3.84
N MET A 214 -0.70 6.74 5.04
CA MET A 214 -0.01 6.51 6.30
C MET A 214 0.51 5.08 6.45
N LYS A 215 -0.25 4.07 5.99
CA LYS A 215 0.16 2.65 6.02
C LYS A 215 1.07 2.26 4.84
N GLU A 216 0.84 2.82 3.65
CA GLU A 216 1.63 2.48 2.46
C GLU A 216 3.08 2.99 2.55
N THR A 217 3.29 4.26 2.89
CA THR A 217 4.63 4.89 2.75
C THR A 217 5.06 5.78 3.89
N ILE A 218 4.15 6.58 4.47
CA ILE A 218 4.54 7.63 5.43
C ILE A 218 5.15 7.00 6.69
N MET A 219 4.59 5.88 7.18
CA MET A 219 5.13 5.16 8.34
C MET A 219 6.58 4.66 8.18
N TYR A 220 7.09 4.59 6.93
CA TYR A 220 8.45 4.16 6.61
C TYR A 220 9.38 5.33 6.22
N ASN A 221 8.85 6.54 6.08
CA ASN A 221 9.54 7.72 5.53
C ASN A 221 10.28 7.43 4.21
N ALA A 222 9.68 6.61 3.35
CA ALA A 222 10.20 6.25 2.04
C ALA A 222 9.19 6.69 0.96
N CYS A 223 9.66 7.33 -0.10
CA CYS A 223 8.86 7.64 -1.28
C CYS A 223 8.87 6.50 -2.29
N ASP A 224 10.01 5.81 -2.37
CA ASP A 224 10.24 4.64 -3.18
C ASP A 224 9.85 3.35 -2.45
N GLU A 225 9.55 2.33 -3.23
CA GLU A 225 9.25 0.99 -2.73
C GLU A 225 10.46 0.37 -2.02
N ASN A 226 10.23 -0.10 -0.78
CA ASN A 226 11.22 -0.87 -0.06
C ASN A 226 11.29 -2.29 -0.62
N ASN A 227 12.43 -2.97 -0.50
CA ASN A 227 12.48 -4.40 -0.75
C ASN A 227 11.79 -5.13 0.41
N TRP A 228 10.60 -5.66 0.13
CA TRP A 228 9.72 -6.39 1.06
C TRP A 228 9.92 -7.89 0.98
N SER A 229 10.82 -8.37 0.11
CA SER A 229 11.05 -9.79 -0.18
C SER A 229 11.86 -10.48 0.93
N ASP A 230 11.41 -10.38 2.18
CA ASP A 230 12.11 -10.94 3.34
C ASP A 230 12.15 -12.48 3.32
N PRO A 231 12.88 -13.15 4.23
CA PRO A 231 12.93 -14.61 4.25
C PRO A 231 11.57 -15.31 4.44
N ALA A 232 10.58 -14.67 5.07
CA ALA A 232 9.26 -15.25 5.27
C ALA A 232 8.39 -15.11 4.01
N GLU A 233 8.48 -13.98 3.31
CA GLU A 233 7.81 -13.79 2.02
C GLU A 233 8.46 -14.66 0.93
N ALA A 234 9.79 -14.74 0.87
CA ALA A 234 10.51 -15.64 -0.05
C ALA A 234 10.16 -17.13 0.18
N GLN A 235 9.96 -17.57 1.43
CA GLN A 235 9.43 -18.92 1.72
C GLN A 235 7.98 -19.12 1.25
N LYS A 236 7.18 -18.05 1.17
CA LYS A 236 5.76 -18.09 0.81
C LYS A 236 5.51 -18.03 -0.70
N VAL A 237 6.27 -17.22 -1.44
CA VAL A 237 6.09 -17.00 -2.89
C VAL A 237 7.26 -17.49 -3.76
N GLY A 238 8.34 -18.00 -3.15
CA GLY A 238 9.56 -18.41 -3.85
C GLY A 238 10.54 -17.26 -4.07
N GLY A 239 11.65 -17.57 -4.75
CA GLY A 239 12.79 -16.66 -4.93
C GLY A 239 13.78 -16.67 -3.76
N ASP A 240 14.81 -15.84 -3.87
CA ASP A 240 15.75 -15.53 -2.80
C ASP A 240 15.18 -14.48 -1.84
N ALA A 241 15.76 -14.36 -0.64
CA ALA A 241 15.47 -13.26 0.28
C ALA A 241 16.25 -11.99 -0.12
N TYR A 242 15.54 -10.85 -0.18
CA TYR A 242 16.00 -9.51 -0.57
C TYR A 242 16.89 -9.46 -1.84
N PRO A 243 16.50 -10.08 -2.97
CA PRO A 243 17.25 -10.01 -4.21
C PRO A 243 17.14 -8.61 -4.82
N ALA A 244 18.18 -8.13 -5.53
CA ALA A 244 18.12 -6.86 -6.23
C ALA A 244 17.10 -6.89 -7.40
N SER A 245 16.85 -8.07 -7.98
CA SER A 245 15.78 -8.30 -8.97
C SER A 245 14.37 -8.15 -8.40
N ALA A 246 14.19 -7.93 -7.09
CA ALA A 246 12.93 -7.47 -6.52
C ALA A 246 12.44 -6.14 -7.14
N SER A 247 13.33 -5.34 -7.74
CA SER A 247 12.95 -4.17 -8.53
C SER A 247 12.10 -4.51 -9.77
N CYS A 248 12.19 -5.75 -10.29
CA CYS A 248 11.36 -6.25 -11.38
C CYS A 248 9.95 -6.63 -10.93
N GLY A 249 9.77 -6.88 -9.62
CA GLY A 249 8.52 -7.35 -9.06
C GLY A 249 8.71 -8.04 -7.70
N GLN A 250 7.81 -7.75 -6.77
CA GLN A 250 7.77 -8.36 -5.43
C GLN A 250 6.45 -9.11 -5.22
N GLY A 251 6.42 -10.10 -4.33
CA GLY A 251 5.18 -10.82 -3.98
C GLY A 251 4.46 -11.44 -5.19
N SER A 252 5.21 -12.08 -6.11
CA SER A 252 4.70 -12.68 -7.36
C SER A 252 4.11 -11.71 -8.40
N GLN A 253 4.52 -10.45 -8.39
CA GLN A 253 4.20 -9.47 -9.43
C GLN A 253 5.31 -9.35 -10.49
N SER A 254 4.99 -8.79 -11.66
CA SER A 254 5.97 -8.40 -12.69
C SER A 254 5.68 -6.99 -13.21
N TYR A 255 6.49 -6.00 -12.80
CA TYR A 255 6.18 -4.58 -12.99
C TYR A 255 6.29 -4.11 -14.45
N GLN A 256 7.15 -4.74 -15.25
CA GLN A 256 7.21 -4.52 -16.70
C GLN A 256 6.05 -5.17 -17.48
N ASP A 257 5.30 -6.09 -16.87
CA ASP A 257 4.14 -6.77 -17.48
C ASP A 257 2.79 -6.18 -17.04
N TYR A 258 2.79 -5.10 -16.25
CA TYR A 258 1.60 -4.33 -15.92
C TYR A 258 1.10 -3.60 -17.16
N LYS A 259 0.37 -4.32 -18.02
CA LYS A 259 -0.32 -3.79 -19.21
C LYS A 259 -1.49 -2.89 -18.78
N CYS A 260 -1.85 -1.96 -19.64
CA CYS A 260 -3.07 -1.18 -19.46
C CYS A 260 -4.26 -1.94 -20.04
N SER A 261 -5.48 -1.53 -19.65
CA SER A 261 -6.68 -2.12 -20.21
C SER A 261 -6.85 -1.74 -21.68
N ALA A 262 -7.59 -2.56 -22.43
CA ALA A 262 -7.93 -2.24 -23.82
C ALA A 262 -8.68 -0.90 -23.95
N THR A 263 -9.42 -0.49 -22.91
CA THR A 263 -10.08 0.83 -22.85
C THR A 263 -9.07 1.96 -22.67
N ASP A 264 -8.08 1.81 -21.78
CA ASP A 264 -7.01 2.78 -21.60
C ASP A 264 -6.17 2.93 -22.88
N ASP A 265 -5.79 1.80 -23.49
CA ASP A 265 -5.01 1.79 -24.73
C ASP A 265 -5.79 2.46 -25.87
N ALA A 266 -7.10 2.20 -26.01
CA ALA A 266 -7.96 2.87 -26.98
C ALA A 266 -8.07 4.39 -26.75
N ILE A 267 -8.18 4.83 -25.49
CA ILE A 267 -8.14 6.26 -25.12
C ILE A 267 -6.82 6.90 -25.56
N ALA A 268 -5.70 6.18 -25.40
CA ALA A 268 -4.35 6.66 -25.71
C ALA A 268 -3.89 6.36 -27.15
N GLY A 269 -4.81 6.17 -28.10
CA GLY A 269 -4.49 6.01 -29.53
C GLY A 269 -3.85 4.67 -29.89
N GLY A 270 -4.05 3.62 -29.08
CA GLY A 270 -3.58 2.25 -29.30
C GLY A 270 -2.56 1.75 -28.26
N LYS A 271 -1.99 2.63 -27.44
CA LYS A 271 -1.10 2.25 -26.32
C LYS A 271 -1.04 3.35 -25.26
N MET A 272 -1.37 3.02 -24.01
CA MET A 272 -1.26 3.89 -22.84
C MET A 272 0.04 3.67 -22.06
N SER A 273 0.48 2.41 -21.94
CA SER A 273 1.66 2.03 -21.15
C SER A 273 2.97 2.61 -21.70
N CYS A 274 3.95 2.82 -20.81
CA CYS A 274 5.30 3.17 -21.22
C CYS A 274 5.93 2.07 -22.09
N ASP A 275 6.85 2.46 -22.97
CA ASP A 275 7.81 1.52 -23.52
C ASP A 275 8.80 1.08 -22.43
N TYR A 276 9.07 -0.22 -22.40
CA TYR A 276 10.17 -0.79 -21.63
C TYR A 276 11.50 -0.37 -22.25
N ASP A 277 12.46 0.00 -21.40
CA ASP A 277 13.78 0.46 -21.79
C ASP A 277 14.83 -0.40 -21.07
N ALA A 278 15.54 -1.25 -21.83
CA ALA A 278 16.52 -2.20 -21.29
C ALA A 278 17.76 -1.49 -20.72
N ASP A 279 18.13 -0.35 -21.30
CA ASP A 279 19.32 0.42 -20.95
C ASP A 279 19.06 1.47 -19.88
N MET A 280 17.82 1.59 -19.37
CA MET A 280 17.49 2.51 -18.28
C MET A 280 18.26 2.13 -17.01
N GLU A 281 19.14 3.04 -16.57
CA GLU A 281 19.84 2.97 -15.30
C GLU A 281 19.19 3.89 -14.28
N MET A 282 18.85 3.35 -13.10
CA MET A 282 18.20 4.12 -12.05
C MET A 282 18.47 3.52 -10.68
N ARG A 283 18.49 4.39 -9.67
CA ARG A 283 18.50 3.99 -8.25
C ARG A 283 17.57 4.93 -7.49
N ALA A 284 16.69 4.35 -6.69
CA ALA A 284 15.73 5.06 -5.85
C ALA A 284 16.39 6.15 -4.99
N HIS A 285 15.69 7.24 -4.73
CA HIS A 285 16.16 8.27 -3.80
C HIS A 285 16.05 7.85 -2.34
N THR A 286 15.07 7.01 -2.01
CA THR A 286 14.66 6.72 -0.63
C THR A 286 14.50 5.22 -0.37
N GLN A 287 14.51 4.86 0.92
CA GLN A 287 14.28 3.51 1.44
C GLN A 287 13.99 3.63 2.94
N ALA A 288 13.33 2.63 3.52
CA ALA A 288 13.08 2.55 4.94
C ALA A 288 14.37 2.25 5.73
N GLU A 289 14.38 2.59 7.02
CA GLU A 289 15.60 2.58 7.84
C GLU A 289 15.63 1.52 8.95
N TRP A 290 14.73 0.52 8.92
CA TRP A 290 14.70 -0.53 9.96
C TRP A 290 16.05 -1.26 10.10
N TYR A 291 16.28 -1.96 11.21
CA TYR A 291 17.58 -2.60 11.45
C TYR A 291 17.93 -3.60 10.34
N GLY A 292 19.03 -3.34 9.62
CA GLY A 292 19.46 -4.17 8.49
C GLY A 292 18.61 -3.97 7.22
N ALA A 293 17.81 -2.90 7.12
CA ALA A 293 16.93 -2.64 5.99
C ALA A 293 17.68 -2.73 4.65
N PRO A 294 17.08 -3.38 3.64
CA PRO A 294 17.63 -3.38 2.29
C PRO A 294 17.86 -1.96 1.77
N PRO A 295 18.93 -1.75 1.00
CA PRO A 295 19.19 -0.47 0.37
C PRO A 295 18.19 -0.16 -0.75
N LYS A 296 18.28 1.08 -1.22
CA LYS A 296 17.54 1.65 -2.36
C LYS A 296 17.45 0.67 -3.54
N MET A 297 16.23 0.48 -4.04
CA MET A 297 15.99 -0.25 -5.30
C MET A 297 16.81 0.35 -6.45
N PHE A 298 17.22 -0.50 -7.39
CA PHE A 298 17.90 -0.06 -8.60
C PHE A 298 17.61 -0.98 -9.79
N CYS A 299 17.89 -0.45 -10.99
CA CYS A 299 17.81 -1.14 -12.26
C CYS A 299 18.99 -0.74 -13.17
N GLY A 300 19.25 -1.57 -14.18
CA GLY A 300 20.30 -1.36 -15.17
C GLY A 300 20.48 -2.58 -16.07
N PRO A 301 21.11 -2.41 -17.25
CA PRO A 301 21.20 -3.46 -18.27
C PRO A 301 22.11 -4.63 -17.88
N LYS A 302 21.83 -5.83 -18.40
CA LYS A 302 22.66 -7.04 -18.18
C LYS A 302 24.10 -6.88 -18.64
N SER A 303 24.35 -5.99 -19.60
CA SER A 303 25.70 -5.64 -20.06
C SER A 303 26.58 -5.02 -18.97
N LYS A 304 25.97 -4.42 -17.94
CA LYS A 304 26.66 -3.74 -16.82
C LYS A 304 26.48 -4.47 -15.48
N LEU A 305 25.30 -5.06 -15.25
CA LEU A 305 25.04 -5.95 -14.12
C LEU A 305 24.36 -7.24 -14.61
N PRO A 306 25.14 -8.25 -15.06
CA PRO A 306 24.57 -9.46 -15.67
C PRO A 306 23.85 -10.38 -14.68
N LYS A 307 24.00 -10.16 -13.37
CA LYS A 307 23.48 -11.01 -12.29
C LYS A 307 23.15 -10.14 -11.09
N ALA A 308 21.91 -10.18 -10.63
CA ALA A 308 21.46 -9.51 -9.42
C ALA A 308 22.12 -10.16 -8.18
N PRO A 309 22.73 -9.39 -7.27
CA PRO A 309 23.02 -9.85 -5.91
C PRO A 309 21.74 -9.85 -5.05
N LYS A 310 21.83 -10.33 -3.81
CA LYS A 310 20.84 -10.11 -2.75
C LYS A 310 21.44 -9.36 -1.57
N TRP A 311 20.58 -8.79 -0.75
CA TRP A 311 20.97 -8.12 0.48
C TRP A 311 21.02 -9.09 1.67
N ASN A 312 22.22 -9.30 2.22
CA ASN A 312 22.41 -10.01 3.47
C ASN A 312 22.23 -9.01 4.63
N TYR A 313 21.04 -8.98 5.21
CA TYR A 313 20.71 -8.12 6.37
C TYR A 313 21.40 -8.56 7.68
N GLY A 314 21.90 -9.80 7.73
CA GLY A 314 22.54 -10.38 8.91
C GLY A 314 23.98 -9.92 9.15
N GLY A 315 24.65 -9.36 8.14
CA GLY A 315 25.98 -8.79 8.28
C GLY A 315 26.63 -8.38 6.95
N PRO A 316 27.80 -7.72 7.00
CA PRO A 316 28.56 -7.35 8.20
C PRO A 316 27.92 -6.22 9.01
N TRP A 317 28.35 -6.03 10.26
CA TRP A 317 28.00 -4.82 11.02
C TRP A 317 28.61 -3.57 10.39
N CYS A 318 27.86 -2.47 10.36
CA CYS A 318 28.29 -1.20 9.79
C CYS A 318 28.54 -0.16 10.89
N PRO A 319 29.78 0.35 11.03
CA PRO A 319 30.07 1.37 12.03
C PRO A 319 29.31 2.68 11.74
N PRO A 320 28.75 3.35 12.77
CA PRO A 320 28.10 4.64 12.59
C PRO A 320 29.12 5.75 12.28
N LYS A 321 28.63 6.88 11.75
CA LYS A 321 29.45 8.06 11.44
C LYS A 321 30.32 8.50 12.61
N GLY A 322 31.63 8.58 12.38
CA GLY A 322 32.65 8.88 13.41
C GLY A 322 33.24 7.65 14.11
N GLY A 323 32.69 6.45 13.90
CA GLY A 323 33.25 5.19 14.37
C GLY A 323 34.42 4.70 13.51
N TYR A 324 35.33 3.92 14.12
CA TYR A 324 36.41 3.26 13.39
C TYR A 324 35.85 2.30 12.33
N GLY A 325 36.34 2.42 11.09
CA GLY A 325 35.85 1.63 9.95
C GLY A 325 34.55 2.15 9.30
N TYR A 326 34.01 3.29 9.72
CA TYR A 326 32.90 3.96 9.02
C TYR A 326 33.27 4.19 7.54
N LYS A 327 32.35 3.86 6.63
CA LYS A 327 32.51 4.10 5.20
C LYS A 327 31.56 5.20 4.76
N THR A 328 32.06 6.19 4.04
CA THR A 328 31.19 7.25 3.50
C THR A 328 30.18 6.66 2.51
N PRO A 329 28.87 6.92 2.69
CA PRO A 329 27.84 6.51 1.75
C PRO A 329 28.04 7.09 0.36
N PHE A 330 27.42 6.48 -0.63
CA PHE A 330 27.35 7.06 -1.97
C PHE A 330 26.47 8.31 -1.99
N PRO A 331 26.88 9.38 -2.69
CA PRO A 331 25.98 10.51 -2.96
C PRO A 331 24.82 10.04 -3.85
N ALA A 332 23.76 10.84 -3.95
CA ALA A 332 22.59 10.51 -4.77
C ALA A 332 22.98 10.24 -6.23
N ASN A 333 23.83 11.09 -6.81
CA ASN A 333 24.31 11.09 -8.19
C ASN A 333 25.55 10.19 -8.44
N VAL A 334 25.74 9.11 -7.68
CA VAL A 334 26.82 8.15 -7.97
C VAL A 334 26.65 7.54 -9.36
N SER A 335 27.74 7.38 -10.12
CA SER A 335 27.72 6.63 -11.38
C SER A 335 27.33 5.17 -11.10
N LEU A 336 26.23 4.72 -11.70
CA LEU A 336 25.74 3.36 -11.50
C LEU A 336 26.66 2.37 -12.22
N ASP A 337 26.86 2.52 -13.53
CA ASP A 337 27.85 1.80 -14.34
C ASP A 337 29.24 1.68 -13.70
N HIS A 338 29.94 2.78 -13.43
CA HIS A 338 31.37 2.72 -13.11
C HIS A 338 31.67 2.55 -11.62
N VAL A 339 30.68 2.72 -10.73
CA VAL A 339 30.91 2.70 -9.27
C VAL A 339 29.92 1.80 -8.53
N TYR A 340 28.62 1.95 -8.75
CA TYR A 340 27.63 1.24 -7.94
C TYR A 340 27.45 -0.23 -8.35
N PHE A 341 27.30 -0.55 -9.64
CA PHE A 341 27.18 -1.94 -10.10
C PHE A 341 28.46 -2.76 -9.80
N PRO A 342 29.69 -2.23 -9.98
CA PRO A 342 30.92 -2.89 -9.53
C PRO A 342 31.02 -3.04 -8.00
N TYR A 343 30.36 -2.20 -7.22
CA TYR A 343 30.29 -2.31 -5.77
C TYR A 343 29.32 -3.43 -5.34
N VAL A 344 28.09 -3.45 -5.84
CA VAL A 344 27.09 -4.47 -5.43
C VAL A 344 27.50 -5.88 -5.90
N SER A 345 28.03 -6.02 -7.12
CA SER A 345 28.47 -7.31 -7.68
C SER A 345 29.71 -7.91 -7.01
N LYS A 346 30.48 -7.11 -6.25
CA LYS A 346 31.69 -7.54 -5.53
C LYS A 346 31.49 -7.68 -4.02
N GLY A 347 30.24 -7.79 -3.56
CA GLY A 347 29.91 -7.93 -2.15
C GLY A 347 30.09 -6.63 -1.34
N GLY A 348 29.74 -5.50 -1.95
CA GLY A 348 29.76 -4.19 -1.31
C GLY A 348 28.97 -4.16 0.00
N SER A 349 29.45 -3.42 0.99
CA SER A 349 28.80 -3.29 2.30
C SER A 349 29.00 -1.89 2.90
N CYS A 350 28.01 -1.45 3.68
CA CYS A 350 28.05 -0.24 4.51
C CYS A 350 28.26 1.11 3.77
N ARG A 351 27.92 1.21 2.47
CA ARG A 351 27.99 2.48 1.72
C ARG A 351 26.70 2.89 1.03
N ASP A 352 25.64 2.09 1.15
CA ASP A 352 24.42 2.29 0.38
C ASP A 352 23.56 3.46 0.87
N TYR A 353 23.54 3.69 2.19
CA TYR A 353 22.86 4.82 2.85
C TYR A 353 23.48 5.12 4.23
N ASP A 354 23.02 6.18 4.91
CA ASP A 354 23.35 6.52 6.31
C ASP A 354 22.04 6.91 7.03
N PRO A 355 21.78 6.41 8.25
CA PRO A 355 22.59 5.48 9.03
C PRO A 355 22.34 4.00 8.68
N ILE A 356 23.27 3.37 7.94
CA ILE A 356 23.25 1.93 7.72
C ILE A 356 23.86 1.19 8.91
N LYS A 357 23.08 0.27 9.52
CA LYS A 357 23.47 -0.42 10.77
C LYS A 357 24.17 -1.76 10.55
N ALA A 358 23.74 -2.49 9.53
CA ALA A 358 24.28 -3.78 9.15
C ALA A 358 23.91 -4.09 7.69
N GLY A 359 24.74 -4.90 7.05
CA GLY A 359 24.43 -5.62 5.83
C GLY A 359 25.41 -5.41 4.69
N GLY A 360 25.33 -6.31 3.73
CA GLY A 360 26.14 -6.29 2.51
C GLY A 360 25.50 -7.10 1.39
N TRP A 361 26.01 -6.89 0.18
CA TRP A 361 25.60 -7.61 -1.01
C TRP A 361 26.21 -9.01 -1.06
N GLU A 362 25.45 -9.99 -1.55
CA GLU A 362 25.85 -11.39 -1.67
C GLU A 362 25.41 -11.94 -3.04
N MET A 363 26.23 -12.76 -3.70
CA MET A 363 25.89 -13.38 -4.98
C MET A 363 25.33 -14.80 -4.80
N CYS A 364 24.18 -15.10 -5.38
CA CYS A 364 23.59 -16.45 -5.41
C CYS A 364 24.24 -17.33 -6.49
N GLY A 365 25.56 -17.51 -6.37
CA GLY A 365 26.36 -18.31 -7.30
C GLY A 365 26.35 -17.80 -8.75
N SER A 366 26.36 -18.73 -9.70
CA SER A 366 26.53 -18.43 -11.13
C SER A 366 25.27 -17.89 -11.82
N HIS A 367 24.10 -17.98 -11.21
CA HIS A 367 22.82 -17.65 -11.87
C HIS A 367 22.27 -16.26 -11.52
N GLY A 368 22.78 -15.64 -10.46
CA GLY A 368 22.18 -14.45 -9.84
C GLY A 368 21.07 -14.82 -8.85
N CYS A 369 20.69 -13.88 -7.99
CA CYS A 369 19.63 -14.07 -7.00
C CYS A 369 18.27 -13.79 -7.64
N SER A 370 17.30 -14.68 -7.43
CA SER A 370 16.02 -14.65 -8.13
C SER A 370 14.94 -13.92 -7.32
N ASN A 371 14.11 -13.10 -7.96
CA ASN A 371 12.86 -12.63 -7.37
C ASN A 371 11.78 -13.76 -7.49
N PRO A 372 10.63 -13.68 -6.79
CA PRO A 372 9.59 -14.70 -6.93
C PRO A 372 9.06 -14.79 -8.37
N PRO A 373 8.69 -15.98 -8.86
CA PRO A 373 7.96 -16.12 -10.12
C PRO A 373 6.60 -15.40 -10.02
N ALA A 374 6.12 -14.90 -11.17
CA ALA A 374 4.91 -14.11 -11.29
C ALA A 374 3.89 -14.83 -12.19
N PRO A 375 3.18 -15.86 -11.68
CA PRO A 375 2.40 -16.79 -12.49
C PRO A 375 1.19 -16.15 -13.18
N ILE A 376 0.59 -15.10 -12.59
CA ILE A 376 -0.50 -14.31 -13.21
C ILE A 376 -0.02 -13.62 -14.50
N PHE A 377 1.26 -13.28 -14.57
CA PHE A 377 1.90 -12.65 -15.73
C PHE A 377 2.59 -13.66 -16.66
N HIS A 378 2.53 -14.96 -16.33
CA HIS A 378 3.26 -16.05 -16.99
C HIS A 378 4.79 -15.84 -17.02
N GLN A 379 5.35 -15.24 -15.97
CA GLN A 379 6.80 -14.99 -15.86
C GLN A 379 7.45 -15.88 -14.79
N GLU A 380 8.62 -16.42 -15.12
CA GLU A 380 9.54 -17.04 -14.17
C GLU A 380 10.29 -15.99 -13.33
N GLY A 381 10.94 -16.41 -12.25
CA GLY A 381 11.78 -15.53 -11.43
C GLY A 381 12.98 -14.98 -12.20
N ARG A 382 13.17 -13.66 -12.13
CA ARG A 382 14.27 -12.90 -12.76
C ARG A 382 15.48 -12.85 -11.84
N THR A 383 16.67 -13.07 -12.42
CA THR A 383 17.96 -13.01 -11.71
C THR A 383 18.82 -11.81 -12.13
N ASP A 384 18.19 -10.80 -12.70
CA ASP A 384 18.79 -9.58 -13.26
C ASP A 384 17.88 -8.36 -12.97
N THR A 385 18.32 -7.15 -13.33
CA THR A 385 17.58 -5.90 -13.08
C THR A 385 17.31 -5.08 -14.35
N GLU A 386 17.35 -5.72 -15.52
CA GLU A 386 17.22 -5.09 -16.83
C GLU A 386 15.80 -4.57 -17.07
N GLY A 387 15.69 -3.26 -17.33
CA GLY A 387 14.44 -2.51 -17.47
C GLY A 387 13.47 -2.63 -16.27
N CYS A 388 13.98 -3.00 -15.09
CA CYS A 388 13.20 -3.19 -13.87
C CYS A 388 13.03 -1.89 -13.05
N CYS A 389 12.84 -0.76 -13.73
CA CYS A 389 12.87 0.57 -13.10
C CYS A 389 11.50 1.02 -12.53
N TRP A 390 10.52 0.11 -12.50
CA TRP A 390 9.09 0.42 -12.40
C TRP A 390 8.49 0.14 -11.02
N TRP A 391 9.33 0.07 -9.97
CA TRP A 391 8.90 -0.03 -8.58
C TRP A 391 7.99 1.13 -8.14
N GLY A 392 7.26 0.90 -7.06
CA GLY A 392 6.32 1.83 -6.44
C GLY A 392 6.94 3.17 -6.05
N ARG A 393 6.27 4.28 -6.39
CA ARG A 393 6.70 5.64 -6.04
C ARG A 393 5.57 6.54 -5.57
N GLY A 394 5.90 7.50 -4.71
CA GLY A 394 4.96 8.48 -4.19
C GLY A 394 4.04 7.92 -3.10
N VAL A 395 3.11 8.74 -2.62
CA VAL A 395 2.35 8.51 -1.37
C VAL A 395 1.39 7.30 -1.40
N ILE A 396 1.15 6.73 -2.58
CA ILE A 396 0.38 5.50 -2.77
C ILE A 396 1.07 4.54 -3.74
N GLN A 397 2.42 4.56 -3.80
CA GLN A 397 3.23 3.57 -4.53
C GLN A 397 2.76 3.30 -5.98
N THR A 398 2.80 4.30 -6.84
CA THR A 398 2.54 4.14 -8.28
C THR A 398 3.58 3.18 -8.87
N THR A 399 3.15 2.02 -9.38
CA THR A 399 4.00 0.89 -9.80
C THR A 399 3.66 0.42 -11.21
N GLY A 400 4.67 0.02 -11.99
CA GLY A 400 4.52 -0.68 -13.28
C GLY A 400 4.26 0.20 -14.50
N ILE A 401 4.63 -0.29 -15.69
CA ILE A 401 4.68 0.49 -16.94
C ILE A 401 3.35 1.14 -17.34
N CYS A 402 2.21 0.52 -17.04
CA CYS A 402 0.90 1.13 -17.31
C CYS A 402 0.68 2.39 -16.48
N ASN A 403 0.95 2.35 -15.17
CA ASN A 403 0.62 3.47 -14.30
C ASN A 403 1.51 4.69 -14.58
N PHE A 404 2.81 4.48 -14.81
CA PHE A 404 3.70 5.56 -15.28
C PHE A 404 3.31 6.06 -16.69
N GLY A 405 2.79 5.18 -17.56
CA GLY A 405 2.22 5.56 -18.86
C GLY A 405 1.02 6.49 -18.73
N LYS A 406 0.08 6.14 -17.83
CA LYS A 406 -1.06 7.00 -17.46
C LYS A 406 -0.60 8.35 -16.90
N LEU A 407 0.38 8.38 -15.99
CA LEU A 407 0.94 9.67 -15.52
C LEU A 407 1.48 10.50 -16.71
N ASN A 408 2.27 9.90 -17.59
CA ASN A 408 2.85 10.62 -18.73
C ASN A 408 1.77 11.14 -19.70
N TYR A 409 0.73 10.34 -19.96
CA TYR A 409 -0.39 10.68 -20.85
C TYR A 409 -1.28 11.80 -20.31
N TYR A 410 -1.67 11.72 -19.02
CA TYR A 410 -2.65 12.62 -18.41
C TYR A 410 -2.05 13.88 -17.76
N MET A 411 -0.81 13.85 -17.30
CA MET A 411 -0.21 14.98 -16.57
C MET A 411 1.27 15.25 -16.90
N GLY A 412 1.91 14.46 -17.75
CA GLY A 412 3.33 14.56 -18.09
C GLY A 412 3.63 15.00 -19.53
N ALA A 413 4.89 14.82 -19.94
CA ALA A 413 5.42 15.27 -21.22
C ALA A 413 4.72 14.67 -22.44
N ARG A 414 4.24 13.41 -22.37
CA ARG A 414 3.43 12.84 -23.45
C ARG A 414 2.12 13.61 -23.64
N GLY A 415 1.44 13.96 -22.54
CA GLY A 415 0.24 14.79 -22.58
C GLY A 415 0.49 16.16 -23.20
N HIS A 416 1.60 16.80 -22.84
CA HIS A 416 1.99 18.07 -23.43
C HIS A 416 2.30 17.97 -24.93
N ALA A 417 3.07 16.97 -25.35
CA ALA A 417 3.42 16.72 -26.75
C ALA A 417 2.21 16.39 -27.64
N GLU A 418 1.18 15.76 -27.07
CA GLU A 418 -0.13 15.53 -27.72
C GLU A 418 -1.08 16.76 -27.64
N GLY A 419 -0.58 17.93 -27.23
CA GLY A 419 -1.31 19.20 -27.26
C GLY A 419 -2.27 19.43 -26.08
N ARG A 420 -2.22 18.62 -25.02
CA ARG A 420 -3.06 18.80 -23.83
C ARG A 420 -2.42 19.76 -22.83
N THR A 421 -3.24 20.54 -22.14
CA THR A 421 -2.85 21.22 -20.90
C THR A 421 -2.64 20.19 -19.80
N VAL A 422 -1.46 20.18 -19.18
CA VAL A 422 -1.05 19.19 -18.18
C VAL A 422 -0.29 19.84 -17.02
N LEU A 423 -0.28 19.20 -15.86
CA LEU A 423 0.35 19.73 -14.64
C LEU A 423 1.89 19.76 -14.69
N PHE A 424 2.52 18.81 -15.40
CA PHE A 424 3.98 18.64 -15.43
C PHE A 424 4.49 18.45 -16.86
N PRO A 425 4.38 19.47 -17.74
CA PRO A 425 4.68 19.33 -19.17
C PRO A 425 6.12 18.90 -19.48
N GLU A 426 7.08 19.20 -18.60
CA GLU A 426 8.49 18.83 -18.78
C GLU A 426 8.84 17.43 -18.23
N ILE A 427 7.95 16.79 -17.45
CA ILE A 427 8.26 15.52 -16.78
C ILE A 427 7.81 14.34 -17.65
N ASN A 428 8.78 13.65 -18.25
CA ASN A 428 8.55 12.38 -18.93
C ASN A 428 8.61 11.21 -17.94
N PHE A 429 7.48 10.85 -17.34
CA PHE A 429 7.38 9.74 -16.37
C PHE A 429 7.77 8.36 -16.94
N CYS A 430 7.83 8.19 -18.27
CA CYS A 430 8.32 6.96 -18.91
C CYS A 430 9.84 6.93 -19.11
N LYS A 431 10.54 8.05 -18.95
CA LYS A 431 12.02 8.11 -18.99
C LYS A 431 12.65 8.46 -17.65
N ASN A 432 11.90 9.11 -16.76
CA ASN A 432 12.28 9.42 -15.40
C ASN A 432 11.11 9.14 -14.43
N PRO A 433 10.71 7.86 -14.21
CA PRO A 433 9.72 7.51 -13.18
C PRO A 433 10.12 8.00 -11.78
N GLU A 434 11.43 8.11 -11.53
CA GLU A 434 12.03 8.66 -10.30
C GLU A 434 11.68 10.13 -10.02
N ALA A 435 11.18 10.89 -11.00
CA ALA A 435 10.71 12.27 -10.81
C ALA A 435 9.72 12.43 -9.65
N ILE A 436 8.92 11.40 -9.35
CA ILE A 436 7.96 11.43 -8.24
C ILE A 436 8.66 11.56 -6.87
N CYS A 437 9.88 11.03 -6.74
CA CYS A 437 10.64 10.96 -5.49
C CYS A 437 11.94 11.80 -5.46
N GLN A 438 12.31 12.41 -6.59
CA GLN A 438 13.41 13.37 -6.69
C GLN A 438 13.23 14.58 -5.75
N PRO A 439 14.22 14.93 -4.90
CA PRO A 439 14.16 16.11 -4.03
C PRO A 439 13.94 17.44 -4.76
N GLU A 440 14.43 17.55 -5.99
CA GLU A 440 14.35 18.73 -6.84
C GLU A 440 13.02 18.86 -7.59
N SER A 441 12.21 17.79 -7.61
CA SER A 441 10.88 17.82 -8.22
C SER A 441 9.86 18.56 -7.35
N PRO A 442 8.74 19.07 -7.91
CA PRO A 442 7.72 19.78 -7.14
C PRO A 442 7.23 18.95 -5.94
N PRO A 443 7.35 19.42 -4.68
CA PRO A 443 7.08 18.59 -3.49
C PRO A 443 5.69 17.94 -3.45
N GLN A 444 4.70 18.59 -4.05
CA GLN A 444 3.33 18.09 -4.19
C GLN A 444 3.18 16.93 -5.19
N LEU A 445 4.15 16.66 -6.07
CA LEU A 445 4.05 15.63 -7.12
C LEU A 445 3.80 14.24 -6.53
N LYS A 446 4.48 13.88 -5.43
CA LYS A 446 4.29 12.61 -4.71
C LYS A 446 2.88 12.44 -4.14
N TRP A 447 2.18 13.54 -3.86
CA TRP A 447 0.78 13.56 -3.44
C TRP A 447 -0.15 13.50 -4.64
N ILE A 448 0.12 14.27 -5.69
CA ILE A 448 -0.68 14.33 -6.92
C ILE A 448 -0.70 12.99 -7.66
N ALA A 449 0.42 12.26 -7.73
CA ALA A 449 0.45 10.89 -8.26
C ALA A 449 -0.48 9.95 -7.46
N GLY A 450 -0.57 10.16 -6.13
CA GLY A 450 -1.48 9.40 -5.28
C GLY A 450 -2.95 9.79 -5.44
N PHE A 451 -3.24 11.08 -5.52
CA PHE A 451 -4.59 11.57 -5.84
C PHE A 451 -5.05 11.09 -7.22
N PHE A 452 -4.17 11.04 -8.22
CA PHE A 452 -4.52 10.51 -9.54
C PHE A 452 -5.00 9.04 -9.48
N TYR A 453 -4.31 8.19 -8.71
CA TYR A 453 -4.81 6.83 -8.44
C TYR A 453 -6.17 6.87 -7.71
N TRP A 454 -6.29 7.70 -6.67
CA TRP A 454 -7.53 7.84 -5.91
C TRP A 454 -8.74 8.22 -6.77
N LEU A 455 -8.58 9.21 -7.66
CA LEU A 455 -9.62 9.65 -8.59
C LEU A 455 -10.10 8.51 -9.49
N ASN A 456 -9.14 7.79 -10.10
CA ASN A 456 -9.43 6.80 -11.14
C ASN A 456 -9.83 5.42 -10.61
N SER A 457 -9.46 5.06 -9.38
CA SER A 457 -9.66 3.71 -8.83
C SER A 457 -10.51 3.64 -7.56
N VAL A 458 -10.67 4.74 -6.81
CA VAL A 458 -11.42 4.74 -5.54
C VAL A 458 -12.63 5.67 -5.59
N GLN A 459 -12.43 6.95 -5.90
CA GLN A 459 -13.49 7.96 -5.98
C GLN A 459 -14.51 7.63 -7.09
N SER A 460 -14.04 7.06 -8.19
CA SER A 460 -14.83 6.58 -9.33
C SER A 460 -15.46 5.20 -9.13
N TYR A 461 -15.17 4.50 -8.02
CA TYR A 461 -15.42 3.07 -7.91
C TYR A 461 -16.93 2.74 -7.85
N VAL A 462 -17.34 1.87 -8.78
CA VAL A 462 -18.66 1.25 -8.85
C VAL A 462 -18.46 -0.24 -9.12
N ASP A 463 -18.95 -1.12 -8.24
CA ASP A 463 -18.94 -2.57 -8.49
C ASP A 463 -20.16 -3.02 -9.30
N LYS A 464 -20.03 -4.17 -9.95
CA LYS A 464 -21.09 -4.84 -10.72
C LYS A 464 -22.33 -5.20 -9.90
N ASP A 465 -22.23 -5.27 -8.57
CA ASP A 465 -23.38 -5.50 -7.67
C ASP A 465 -24.13 -4.22 -7.27
N GLY A 466 -23.74 -3.07 -7.82
CA GLY A 466 -24.37 -1.77 -7.57
C GLY A 466 -23.79 -1.02 -6.37
N TRP A 467 -22.72 -1.50 -5.75
CA TRP A 467 -22.00 -0.76 -4.71
C TRP A 467 -21.25 0.44 -5.31
N VAL A 468 -21.54 1.64 -4.81
CA VAL A 468 -20.93 2.91 -5.25
C VAL A 468 -20.16 3.54 -4.09
N TYR A 469 -18.88 3.86 -4.30
CA TYR A 469 -18.01 4.45 -3.27
C TYR A 469 -18.57 5.76 -2.72
N MET A 470 -18.98 6.67 -3.60
CA MET A 470 -19.50 7.98 -3.21
C MET A 470 -20.75 7.90 -2.33
N ASP A 471 -21.61 6.92 -2.54
CA ASP A 471 -22.82 6.75 -1.71
C ASP A 471 -22.47 6.17 -0.33
N LYS A 472 -21.49 5.25 -0.23
CA LYS A 472 -21.04 4.77 1.08
C LYS A 472 -20.33 5.86 1.89
N LEU A 473 -19.53 6.70 1.22
CA LEU A 473 -18.88 7.86 1.83
C LEU A 473 -19.90 8.83 2.44
N LYS A 474 -20.91 9.23 1.66
CA LYS A 474 -21.96 10.16 2.12
C LYS A 474 -22.77 9.53 3.24
N ASN A 475 -23.27 8.30 3.06
CA ASN A 475 -24.08 7.60 4.06
C ASN A 475 -23.35 7.42 5.39
N TRP A 476 -22.06 7.07 5.39
CA TRP A 476 -21.26 6.96 6.62
C TRP A 476 -21.00 8.31 7.30
N THR A 477 -20.84 9.37 6.50
CA THR A 477 -20.69 10.74 7.02
C THR A 477 -21.99 11.24 7.66
N ASP A 478 -23.12 11.04 6.98
CA ASP A 478 -24.46 11.45 7.45
C ASP A 478 -24.95 10.61 8.63
N ALA A 479 -24.50 9.36 8.74
CA ALA A 479 -24.73 8.51 9.90
C ALA A 479 -24.01 8.99 11.18
N GLY A 480 -23.09 9.97 11.08
CA GLY A 480 -22.43 10.59 12.23
C GLY A 480 -20.92 10.33 12.34
N MET A 481 -20.28 9.70 11.34
CA MET A 481 -18.84 9.42 11.32
C MET A 481 -18.35 8.52 12.49
N HIS A 482 -19.18 7.55 12.88
CA HIS A 482 -18.90 6.58 13.95
C HIS A 482 -17.68 5.70 13.60
N ILE A 483 -16.55 5.92 14.27
CA ILE A 483 -15.30 5.16 14.02
C ILE A 483 -15.33 3.70 14.47
N GLU A 484 -16.32 3.34 15.28
CA GLU A 484 -16.69 1.97 15.61
C GLU A 484 -17.31 1.21 14.42
N ASP A 485 -17.84 1.92 13.41
CA ASP A 485 -18.22 1.35 12.12
C ASP A 485 -17.05 1.50 11.12
N THR A 486 -16.26 0.43 10.99
CA THR A 486 -15.15 0.40 10.02
C THR A 486 -15.59 0.07 8.60
N SER A 487 -16.88 -0.19 8.32
CA SER A 487 -17.32 -0.73 7.03
C SER A 487 -16.94 0.13 5.82
N TYR A 488 -17.01 1.46 5.96
CA TYR A 488 -16.57 2.40 4.92
C TYR A 488 -15.04 2.37 4.70
N ILE A 489 -14.24 2.42 5.78
CA ILE A 489 -12.78 2.48 5.67
C ILE A 489 -12.16 1.13 5.32
N ASP A 490 -12.75 0.01 5.74
CA ASP A 490 -12.36 -1.33 5.32
C ASP A 490 -12.67 -1.53 3.83
N ALA A 491 -13.81 -1.01 3.35
CA ALA A 491 -14.13 -1.05 1.92
C ALA A 491 -13.18 -0.21 1.07
N CYS A 492 -12.87 1.02 1.51
CA CYS A 492 -11.82 1.84 0.92
C CYS A 492 -10.47 1.11 0.89
N SER A 493 -10.06 0.52 2.01
CA SER A 493 -8.80 -0.21 2.16
C SER A 493 -8.75 -1.44 1.24
N GLY A 494 -9.88 -2.12 1.04
CA GLY A 494 -10.04 -3.22 0.10
C GLY A 494 -9.85 -2.77 -1.35
N ILE A 495 -10.47 -1.66 -1.76
CA ILE A 495 -10.28 -1.11 -3.12
C ILE A 495 -8.81 -0.76 -3.35
N VAL A 496 -8.15 -0.11 -2.38
CA VAL A 496 -6.74 0.28 -2.50
C VAL A 496 -5.77 -0.91 -2.51
N ASN A 497 -6.00 -1.90 -1.65
CA ASN A 497 -5.07 -3.02 -1.49
C ASN A 497 -5.35 -4.20 -2.44
N ARG A 498 -6.58 -4.35 -2.93
CA ARG A 498 -7.08 -5.57 -3.62
C ARG A 498 -8.03 -5.29 -4.80
N GLY A 499 -8.31 -4.03 -5.14
CA GLY A 499 -9.21 -3.68 -6.24
C GLY A 499 -10.69 -3.98 -6.03
N CYS A 500 -11.12 -4.44 -4.84
CA CYS A 500 -12.54 -4.66 -4.53
C CYS A 500 -12.92 -4.22 -3.11
N TYR A 501 -14.17 -3.77 -2.95
CA TYR A 501 -14.65 -3.19 -1.68
C TYR A 501 -14.92 -4.21 -0.58
N ASN A 502 -14.99 -5.51 -0.88
CA ASN A 502 -15.34 -6.57 0.05
C ASN A 502 -14.26 -7.68 0.11
N PRO A 503 -13.04 -7.36 0.59
CA PRO A 503 -11.98 -8.36 0.70
C PRO A 503 -12.38 -9.51 1.65
N PRO A 504 -11.93 -10.75 1.41
CA PRO A 504 -10.88 -11.16 0.46
C PRO A 504 -11.35 -11.23 -1.01
N CYS A 505 -10.78 -10.37 -1.86
CA CYS A 505 -11.03 -10.35 -3.30
C CYS A 505 -10.30 -11.55 -3.92
N GLY A 506 -11.00 -12.48 -4.58
CA GLY A 506 -10.36 -13.69 -5.15
C GLY A 506 -9.69 -14.60 -4.11
N GLY A 507 -10.14 -14.59 -2.84
CA GLY A 507 -9.51 -15.34 -1.74
C GLY A 507 -8.29 -14.65 -1.12
N ASN A 508 -7.94 -13.45 -1.59
CA ASN A 508 -6.71 -12.73 -1.27
C ASN A 508 -6.98 -11.68 -0.15
N PRO A 509 -6.48 -11.86 1.09
CA PRO A 509 -6.89 -11.06 2.26
C PRO A 509 -6.24 -9.68 2.30
N MET A 510 -7.01 -8.65 2.65
CA MET A 510 -6.53 -7.27 2.75
C MET A 510 -5.39 -7.11 3.77
N ASP A 511 -4.28 -6.50 3.37
CA ASP A 511 -3.16 -6.16 4.26
C ASP A 511 -3.39 -4.84 5.01
N GLY A 512 -3.02 -4.81 6.29
CA GLY A 512 -2.95 -3.59 7.10
C GLY A 512 -4.29 -2.92 7.41
N GLY A 513 -5.42 -3.63 7.30
CA GLY A 513 -6.76 -3.04 7.47
C GLY A 513 -6.97 -2.32 8.80
N LYS A 514 -6.52 -2.94 9.91
CA LYS A 514 -6.64 -2.35 11.26
C LYS A 514 -5.82 -1.06 11.39
N GLU A 515 -4.62 -1.06 10.82
CA GLU A 515 -3.71 0.07 10.79
C GLU A 515 -4.29 1.21 9.92
N ARG A 516 -4.85 0.89 8.74
CA ARG A 516 -5.54 1.86 7.86
C ARG A 516 -6.75 2.51 8.56
N ALA A 517 -7.57 1.72 9.25
CA ALA A 517 -8.70 2.21 10.05
C ALA A 517 -8.25 3.10 11.23
N ALA A 518 -7.18 2.72 11.94
CA ALA A 518 -6.60 3.53 13.02
C ALA A 518 -5.99 4.85 12.50
N ASN A 519 -5.34 4.82 11.34
CA ASN A 519 -4.80 5.99 10.67
C ASN A 519 -5.93 6.94 10.23
N PHE A 520 -6.99 6.41 9.61
CA PHE A 520 -8.19 7.17 9.26
C PHE A 520 -8.80 7.90 10.47
N ALA A 521 -9.03 7.18 11.57
CA ALA A 521 -9.54 7.78 12.80
C ALA A 521 -8.59 8.85 13.39
N THR A 522 -7.27 8.68 13.23
CA THR A 522 -6.26 9.69 13.61
C THR A 522 -6.39 10.96 12.77
N VAL A 523 -6.58 10.83 11.45
CA VAL A 523 -6.77 11.99 10.54
C VAL A 523 -8.10 12.72 10.83
N LEU A 524 -9.19 11.99 11.08
CA LEU A 524 -10.48 12.60 11.45
C LEU A 524 -10.39 13.45 12.73
N LYS A 525 -9.70 12.94 13.76
CA LYS A 525 -9.42 13.67 15.02
C LYS A 525 -8.54 14.90 14.80
N ALA A 526 -7.49 14.78 13.99
CA ALA A 526 -6.62 15.91 13.64
C ALA A 526 -7.42 17.06 13.00
N MET A 527 -8.38 16.73 12.14
CA MET A 527 -9.29 17.67 11.48
C MET A 527 -10.53 18.06 12.33
N LYS A 528 -10.62 17.59 13.58
CA LYS A 528 -11.71 17.89 14.53
C LYS A 528 -13.11 17.54 13.98
N LEU A 529 -13.20 16.45 13.22
CA LEU A 529 -14.48 15.92 12.74
C LEU A 529 -15.19 15.04 13.78
N ILE A 530 -14.41 14.46 14.72
CA ILE A 530 -14.81 13.56 15.80
C ILE A 530 -13.99 13.87 17.07
#